data_AF-A0A059WZU3-F1
#
_entry.id   AF-A0A059WZU3-F1
#
_cell.length_a   1.000
_cell.length_b   1.000
_cell.length_c   1.000
_cell.angle_alpha   90.00
_cell.angle_beta   90.00
_cell.angle_gamma   90.00
#
_symmetry.space_group_name_H-M   'P 1'
#
loop_
_entity.id
_entity.type
_entity.pdbx_description
1 polymer ?
#
loop_
_entity_poly.entity_id
_entity_poly.type
_entity_poly.pdbx_seq_one_letter_code
_entity_poly.pdbx_strand_id
1 'polypeptide(L)'
;MANRPISYTPQPAWPFEGEELAKRLVEHGYFTEPFVNELLAEAGRWNSTLPRIIRARGVMTNEALRDAIAYVFGLEMVEPDTRAIDATSIANFPYELVTSHVLVPLGIKDERLIVAVDDPTRSEVLAPLFHRIGLTLDLRLATPTQLTRLSSGDTADEVEVVEDKPEVDKDIESTKVNVRRKAAWIAFSSRIIAQAIGGAALVFLGIALAGGLPDGCGPAPHESTVQQSK
;
A
#
# COMPACT_ATOMS: atom_id res chain seq x y z
N MET A 1 -7.03 5.12 -43.32
CA MET A 1 -6.92 4.92 -41.85
C MET A 1 -7.26 6.25 -41.20
N ALA A 2 -8.44 6.35 -40.59
CA ALA A 2 -8.88 7.60 -39.98
C ALA A 2 -8.10 7.83 -38.68
N ASN A 3 -7.35 8.92 -38.62
CA ASN A 3 -6.73 9.41 -37.40
C ASN A 3 -7.87 9.83 -36.45
N ARG A 4 -8.26 8.95 -35.52
CA ARG A 4 -9.20 9.34 -34.46
C ARG A 4 -8.46 10.37 -33.62
N PRO A 5 -8.93 11.63 -33.54
CA PRO A 5 -8.37 12.55 -32.56
C PRO A 5 -8.61 11.91 -31.20
N ILE A 6 -7.52 11.63 -30.48
CA ILE A 6 -7.57 11.27 -29.06
C ILE A 6 -8.26 12.45 -28.38
N SER A 7 -9.54 12.28 -28.06
CA SER A 7 -10.31 13.28 -27.34
C SER A 7 -9.72 13.37 -25.94
N TYR A 8 -8.99 14.44 -25.66
CA TYR A 8 -8.56 14.77 -24.32
C TYR A 8 -9.80 14.90 -23.44
N THR A 9 -9.98 13.98 -22.49
CA THR A 9 -10.93 14.16 -21.40
C THR A 9 -10.27 15.10 -20.41
N PRO A 10 -10.82 16.29 -20.16
CA PRO A 10 -10.27 17.17 -19.13
C PRO A 10 -10.27 16.45 -17.79
N GLN A 11 -9.10 16.32 -17.18
CA GLN A 11 -9.05 15.83 -15.81
C GLN A 11 -9.80 16.79 -14.88
N PRO A 12 -10.38 16.27 -13.79
CA PRO A 12 -11.03 17.09 -12.78
C PRO A 12 -10.04 18.10 -12.17
N ALA A 13 -10.56 19.21 -11.65
CA ALA A 13 -9.75 20.15 -10.90
C ALA A 13 -9.19 19.47 -9.63
N TRP A 14 -7.87 19.57 -9.45
CA TRP A 14 -7.12 19.07 -8.30
C TRP A 14 -6.95 20.19 -7.25
N PRO A 15 -6.85 19.92 -5.93
CA PRO A 15 -6.69 18.63 -5.24
C PRO A 15 -7.96 17.78 -5.08
N PHE A 16 -7.76 16.46 -4.96
CA PHE A 16 -8.79 15.53 -4.55
C PHE A 16 -8.73 15.39 -3.03
N GLU A 17 -9.86 15.60 -2.35
CA GLU A 17 -9.94 15.54 -0.89
C GLU A 17 -10.65 14.27 -0.42
N GLY A 18 -10.23 13.75 0.73
CA GLY A 18 -10.81 12.52 1.31
C GLY A 18 -12.29 12.65 1.67
N GLU A 19 -12.71 13.83 2.14
CA GLU A 19 -14.12 14.11 2.46
C GLU A 19 -15.01 14.14 1.20
N GLU A 20 -14.51 14.72 0.11
CA GLU A 20 -15.22 14.73 -1.16
C GLU A 20 -15.32 13.31 -1.76
N LEU A 21 -14.26 12.50 -1.61
CA LEU A 21 -14.31 11.09 -1.98
C LEU A 21 -15.41 10.37 -1.20
N ALA A 22 -15.48 10.57 0.12
CA ALA A 22 -16.49 9.95 0.97
C ALA A 22 -17.91 10.28 0.51
N LYS A 23 -18.18 11.57 0.29
CA LYS A 23 -19.46 12.07 -0.20
C LYS A 23 -19.87 11.39 -1.50
N ARG A 24 -18.97 11.34 -2.48
CA ARG A 24 -19.27 10.72 -3.78
C ARG A 24 -19.46 9.21 -3.71
N LEU A 25 -18.69 8.51 -2.87
CA LEU A 25 -18.89 7.07 -2.66
C LEU A 25 -20.29 6.77 -2.11
N VAL A 26 -20.84 7.63 -1.27
CA VAL A 26 -22.22 7.53 -0.79
C VAL A 26 -23.23 7.86 -1.90
N GLU A 27 -23.02 8.97 -2.62
CA GLU A 27 -23.89 9.40 -3.73
C GLU A 27 -24.03 8.31 -4.82
N HIS A 28 -22.95 7.57 -5.08
CA HIS A 28 -22.94 6.47 -6.05
C HIS A 28 -23.30 5.10 -5.44
N GLY A 29 -23.65 5.03 -4.16
CA GLY A 29 -24.18 3.82 -3.52
C GLY A 29 -23.14 2.78 -3.13
N TYR A 30 -21.84 3.11 -3.13
CA TYR A 30 -20.80 2.20 -2.63
C TYR A 30 -20.88 2.00 -1.12
N PHE A 31 -21.28 3.05 -0.39
CA PHE A 31 -21.41 3.02 1.07
C PHE A 31 -22.66 3.76 1.53
N THR A 32 -23.11 3.45 2.75
CA THR A 32 -24.09 4.28 3.46
C THR A 32 -23.36 5.42 4.17
N GLU A 33 -24.06 6.55 4.37
CA GLU A 33 -23.51 7.70 5.08
C GLU A 33 -23.00 7.36 6.50
N PRO A 34 -23.73 6.59 7.35
CA PRO A 34 -23.21 6.22 8.66
C PRO A 34 -21.91 5.41 8.59
N PHE A 35 -21.80 4.51 7.60
CA PHE A 35 -20.64 3.65 7.46
C PHE A 35 -19.41 4.41 6.93
N VAL A 36 -19.57 5.28 5.94
CA VAL A 36 -18.45 6.09 5.44
C VAL A 36 -17.93 7.05 6.52
N ASN A 37 -18.82 7.59 7.36
CA ASN A 37 -18.45 8.45 8.48
C ASN A 37 -17.63 7.70 9.53
N GLU A 38 -17.93 6.41 9.78
CA GLU A 38 -17.11 5.57 10.64
C GLU A 38 -15.68 5.40 10.09
N LEU A 39 -15.57 5.15 8.78
CA LEU A 39 -14.29 4.99 8.09
C LEU A 39 -13.47 6.29 8.11
N LEU A 40 -14.11 7.46 7.90
CA LEU A 40 -13.47 8.77 8.02
C LEU A 40 -12.99 9.07 9.43
N ALA A 41 -13.82 8.79 10.45
CA ALA A 41 -13.44 8.97 11.85
C ALA A 41 -12.24 8.08 12.23
N GLU A 42 -12.19 6.86 11.70
CA GLU A 42 -11.01 6.01 11.84
C GLU A 42 -9.78 6.55 11.10
N ALA A 43 -9.94 7.03 9.87
CA ALA A 43 -8.87 7.64 9.10
C ALA A 43 -8.23 8.80 9.86
N GLY A 44 -9.06 9.68 10.45
CA GLY A 44 -8.61 10.77 11.32
C GLY A 44 -7.87 10.29 12.57
N ARG A 45 -8.38 9.25 13.26
CA ARG A 45 -7.72 8.68 14.45
C ARG A 45 -6.33 8.11 14.16
N TRP A 46 -6.13 7.53 12.99
CA TRP A 46 -4.86 6.93 12.58
C TRP A 46 -3.97 7.82 11.71
N ASN A 47 -4.34 9.10 11.53
CA ASN A 47 -3.68 10.02 10.61
C ASN A 47 -3.44 9.37 9.23
N SER A 48 -4.52 8.84 8.65
CA SER A 48 -4.55 8.00 7.46
C SER A 48 -5.52 8.57 6.43
N THR A 49 -5.41 8.12 5.17
CA THR A 49 -6.41 8.40 4.14
C THR A 49 -7.57 7.40 4.19
N LEU A 50 -8.74 7.83 3.68
CA LEU A 50 -9.92 6.99 3.57
C LEU A 50 -9.68 5.73 2.71
N PRO A 51 -9.06 5.81 1.51
CA PRO A 51 -8.72 4.61 0.73
C PRO A 51 -7.86 3.61 1.49
N ARG A 52 -6.90 4.09 2.30
CA ARG A 52 -6.05 3.21 3.10
C ARG A 52 -6.85 2.46 4.18
N ILE A 53 -7.80 3.11 4.84
CA ILE A 53 -8.68 2.46 5.83
C ILE A 53 -9.62 1.44 5.17
N ILE A 54 -10.24 1.78 4.04
CA ILE A 54 -11.12 0.86 3.28
C ILE A 54 -10.37 -0.42 2.92
N ARG A 55 -9.14 -0.27 2.43
CA ARG A 55 -8.25 -1.38 2.06
C ARG A 55 -7.85 -2.21 3.28
N ALA A 56 -7.43 -1.55 4.36
CA ALA A 56 -6.98 -2.21 5.58
C ALA A 56 -8.09 -3.04 6.25
N ARG A 57 -9.33 -2.55 6.21
CA ARG A 57 -10.51 -3.29 6.70
C ARG A 57 -10.99 -4.40 5.76
N GLY A 58 -10.47 -4.47 4.52
CA GLY A 58 -10.91 -5.45 3.53
C GLY A 58 -12.35 -5.24 3.05
N VAL A 59 -12.87 -4.01 3.16
CA VAL A 59 -14.24 -3.67 2.76
C VAL A 59 -14.40 -3.71 1.23
N MET A 60 -13.33 -3.37 0.51
CA MET A 60 -13.23 -3.49 -0.95
C MET A 60 -11.88 -4.08 -1.32
N THR A 61 -11.84 -4.82 -2.44
CA THR A 61 -10.57 -5.24 -3.04
C THR A 61 -9.81 -4.03 -3.60
N ASN A 62 -8.52 -4.20 -3.91
CA ASN A 62 -7.72 -3.12 -4.49
C ASN A 62 -8.29 -2.66 -5.84
N GLU A 63 -8.78 -3.59 -6.65
CA GLU A 63 -9.36 -3.37 -7.96
C GLU A 63 -10.70 -2.64 -7.81
N ALA A 64 -11.59 -3.12 -6.94
CA ALA A 64 -12.89 -2.48 -6.72
C ALA A 64 -12.76 -1.06 -6.17
N LEU A 65 -11.80 -0.84 -5.27
CA LEU A 65 -11.51 0.50 -4.73
C LEU A 65 -10.92 1.43 -5.80
N ARG A 66 -9.96 0.94 -6.61
CA ARG A 66 -9.42 1.69 -7.75
C ARG A 66 -10.54 2.11 -8.71
N ASP A 67 -11.40 1.16 -9.08
CA ASP A 67 -12.48 1.37 -10.04
C ASP A 67 -13.52 2.36 -9.51
N ALA A 68 -13.86 2.25 -8.22
CA ALA A 68 -14.76 3.19 -7.55
C ALA A 68 -14.17 4.61 -7.55
N ILE A 69 -12.91 4.79 -7.14
CA ILE A 69 -12.24 6.10 -7.12
C ILE A 69 -12.15 6.69 -8.53
N ALA A 70 -11.75 5.88 -9.51
CA ALA A 70 -11.68 6.27 -10.91
C ALA A 70 -13.04 6.75 -11.42
N TYR A 71 -14.11 6.02 -11.11
CA TYR A 71 -15.46 6.37 -11.52
C TYR A 71 -15.97 7.66 -10.87
N VAL A 72 -15.90 7.78 -9.54
CA VAL A 72 -16.49 8.91 -8.83
C VAL A 72 -15.76 10.23 -9.05
N PHE A 73 -14.45 10.17 -9.29
CA PHE A 73 -13.66 11.34 -9.65
C PHE A 73 -13.54 11.55 -11.16
N GLY A 74 -13.87 10.58 -12.00
CA GLY A 74 -13.66 10.69 -13.45
C GLY A 74 -12.18 10.66 -13.82
N LEU A 75 -11.40 9.80 -13.15
CA LEU A 75 -9.98 9.61 -13.42
C LEU A 75 -9.78 8.37 -14.31
N GLU A 76 -8.82 8.46 -15.24
CA GLU A 76 -8.46 7.32 -16.08
C GLU A 76 -7.61 6.32 -15.29
N MET A 77 -7.69 5.04 -15.65
CA MET A 77 -6.86 4.00 -15.04
C MET A 77 -5.59 3.78 -15.87
N VAL A 78 -4.57 3.20 -15.24
CA VAL A 78 -3.37 2.75 -15.96
C VAL A 78 -3.71 1.57 -16.86
N GLU A 79 -3.28 1.64 -18.11
CA GLU A 79 -3.42 0.54 -19.06
C GLU A 79 -2.48 -0.62 -18.69
N PRO A 80 -2.91 -1.89 -18.85
CA PRO A 80 -2.10 -3.05 -18.47
C PRO A 80 -0.69 -3.07 -19.06
N ASP A 81 -0.54 -2.58 -20.29
CA ASP A 81 0.72 -2.61 -21.05
C ASP A 81 1.56 -1.33 -20.91
N THR A 82 1.18 -0.45 -19.98
CA THR A 82 1.92 0.79 -19.73
C THR A 82 3.30 0.46 -19.15
N ARG A 83 4.35 0.99 -19.77
CA ARG A 83 5.70 0.96 -19.21
C ARG A 83 5.97 2.24 -18.45
N ALA A 84 6.56 2.11 -17.27
CA ALA A 84 7.10 3.26 -16.55
C ALA A 84 8.32 3.80 -17.30
N ILE A 85 8.47 5.12 -17.29
CA ILE A 85 9.75 5.73 -17.64
C ILE A 85 10.67 5.67 -16.42
N ASP A 86 11.96 5.53 -16.66
CA ASP A 86 12.94 5.67 -15.59
C ASP A 86 12.77 7.05 -14.94
N ALA A 87 12.39 7.07 -13.66
CA ALA A 87 12.16 8.30 -12.93
C ALA A 87 13.41 9.20 -12.89
N THR A 88 14.61 8.64 -13.02
CA THR A 88 15.85 9.42 -13.12
C THR A 88 15.95 10.21 -14.44
N SER A 89 15.18 9.84 -15.46
CA SER A 89 15.10 10.57 -16.73
C SER A 89 14.29 11.88 -16.62
N ILE A 90 13.59 12.08 -15.51
CA ILE A 90 12.91 13.35 -15.20
C ILE A 90 13.80 14.11 -14.21
N ALA A 91 14.48 15.15 -14.70
CA ALA A 91 15.56 15.86 -13.99
C ALA A 91 15.24 16.31 -12.54
N ASN A 92 13.97 16.44 -12.16
CA ASN A 92 13.53 16.93 -10.85
C ASN A 92 12.56 16.00 -10.10
N PHE A 93 12.39 14.76 -10.57
CA PHE A 93 11.42 13.85 -9.97
C PHE A 93 11.94 13.28 -8.64
N PRO A 94 11.16 13.34 -7.55
CA PRO A 94 11.56 12.78 -6.25
C PRO A 94 11.48 11.25 -6.29
N TYR A 95 12.62 10.60 -6.48
CA TYR A 95 12.73 9.14 -6.58
C TYR A 95 12.23 8.40 -5.32
N GLU A 96 12.23 9.09 -4.17
CA GLU A 96 11.71 8.58 -2.91
C GLU A 96 10.21 8.24 -2.98
N LEU A 97 9.45 8.91 -3.85
CA LEU A 97 8.02 8.65 -4.04
C LEU A 97 7.74 7.39 -4.86
N VAL A 98 8.66 7.04 -5.77
CA VAL A 98 8.61 5.78 -6.52
C VAL A 98 8.94 4.60 -5.61
N THR A 99 10.02 4.74 -4.83
CA THR A 99 10.47 3.67 -3.91
C THR A 99 9.48 3.41 -2.78
N SER A 100 8.79 4.44 -2.30
CA SER A 100 7.67 4.30 -1.35
C SER A 100 6.36 3.85 -1.99
N HIS A 101 6.33 3.60 -3.31
CA HIS A 101 5.16 3.14 -4.07
C HIS A 101 3.96 4.07 -3.96
N VAL A 102 4.20 5.35 -3.76
CA VAL A 102 3.11 6.35 -3.69
C VAL A 102 2.68 6.75 -5.10
N LEU A 103 3.64 6.82 -6.03
CA LEU A 103 3.40 7.21 -7.41
C LEU A 103 4.51 6.74 -8.35
N VAL A 104 4.19 6.55 -9.63
CA VAL A 104 5.15 6.14 -10.66
C VAL A 104 4.98 6.98 -11.92
N PRO A 105 6.03 7.63 -12.45
CA PRO A 105 5.92 8.38 -13.71
C PRO A 105 5.82 7.42 -14.90
N LEU A 106 4.86 7.68 -15.79
CA LEU A 106 4.58 6.84 -16.96
C LEU A 106 5.06 7.47 -18.26
N GLY A 107 5.17 8.80 -18.30
CA GLY A 107 5.60 9.51 -19.50
C GLY A 107 5.18 10.96 -19.49
N ILE A 108 5.66 11.72 -20.47
CA ILE A 108 5.19 13.08 -20.74
C ILE A 108 4.40 13.08 -22.04
N LYS A 109 3.21 13.67 -22.02
CA LYS A 109 2.35 13.83 -23.20
C LYS A 109 1.66 15.17 -23.12
N ASP A 110 1.68 15.93 -24.21
CA ASP A 110 1.01 17.24 -24.32
C ASP A 110 1.36 18.20 -23.15
N GLU A 111 2.64 18.27 -22.79
CA GLU A 111 3.17 19.06 -21.65
C GLU A 111 2.62 18.67 -20.27
N ARG A 112 2.08 17.45 -20.17
CA ARG A 112 1.61 16.85 -18.91
C ARG A 112 2.47 15.66 -18.54
N LEU A 113 2.78 15.55 -17.26
CA LEU A 113 3.40 14.35 -16.71
C LEU A 113 2.29 13.37 -16.34
N ILE A 114 2.25 12.24 -17.04
CA ILE A 114 1.35 11.13 -16.71
C ILE A 114 1.94 10.38 -15.53
N VAL A 115 1.17 10.24 -14.46
CA VAL A 115 1.61 9.62 -13.20
C VAL A 115 0.59 8.59 -12.74
N ALA A 116 1.06 7.37 -12.49
CA ALA A 116 0.26 6.34 -11.83
C ALA A 116 0.22 6.60 -10.32
N VAL A 117 -0.96 6.53 -9.71
CA VAL A 117 -1.19 6.69 -8.26
C VAL A 117 -2.21 5.66 -7.75
N ASP A 118 -2.09 5.21 -6.50
CA ASP A 118 -3.07 4.33 -5.86
C ASP A 118 -4.17 5.09 -5.10
N ASP A 119 -3.84 6.33 -4.71
CA ASP A 119 -4.66 7.17 -3.87
C ASP A 119 -4.48 8.64 -4.28
N PRO A 120 -5.42 9.22 -5.04
CA PRO A 120 -5.32 10.60 -5.50
C PRO A 120 -5.59 11.61 -4.37
N THR A 121 -6.03 11.17 -3.19
CA THR A 121 -6.40 12.05 -2.06
C THR A 121 -5.22 12.43 -1.16
N ARG A 122 -4.02 11.92 -1.43
CA ARG A 122 -2.77 12.27 -0.72
C ARG A 122 -2.23 13.62 -1.18
N SER A 123 -3.01 14.68 -0.97
CA SER A 123 -2.66 16.04 -1.40
C SER A 123 -1.34 16.51 -0.78
N GLU A 124 -0.99 16.05 0.42
CA GLU A 124 0.27 16.32 1.09
C GLU A 124 1.51 15.81 0.32
N VAL A 125 1.35 14.74 -0.48
CA VAL A 125 2.42 14.20 -1.33
C VAL A 125 2.36 14.79 -2.75
N LEU A 126 1.15 14.99 -3.28
CA LEU A 126 0.94 15.42 -4.66
C LEU A 126 1.13 16.93 -4.86
N ALA A 127 0.78 17.77 -3.88
CA ALA A 127 0.92 19.24 -3.98
C ALA A 127 2.38 19.69 -4.18
N PRO A 128 3.34 19.20 -3.37
CA PRO A 128 4.73 19.59 -3.53
C PRO A 128 5.31 19.12 -4.87
N LEU A 129 4.86 17.96 -5.36
CA LEU A 129 5.27 17.42 -6.65
C LEU A 129 4.89 18.37 -7.80
N PHE A 130 3.66 18.88 -7.78
CA PHE A 130 3.18 19.86 -8.75
C PHE A 130 4.07 21.11 -8.81
N HIS A 131 4.39 21.67 -7.63
CA HIS A 131 5.21 22.88 -7.55
C HIS A 131 6.65 22.66 -8.00
N ARG A 132 7.19 21.45 -7.80
CA ARG A 132 8.58 21.11 -8.11
C ARG A 132 8.83 20.77 -9.57
N ILE A 133 7.91 20.03 -10.19
CA ILE A 133 8.09 19.52 -11.56
C ILE A 133 7.78 20.60 -12.60
N GLY A 134 6.87 21.54 -12.29
CA GLY A 134 6.48 22.61 -13.22
C GLY A 134 5.68 22.12 -14.43
N LEU A 135 5.26 20.85 -14.43
CA LEU A 135 4.35 20.26 -15.41
C LEU A 135 2.99 20.03 -14.75
N THR A 136 1.94 20.08 -15.55
CA THR A 136 0.62 19.62 -15.08
C THR A 136 0.64 18.10 -14.92
N LEU A 137 0.02 17.59 -13.86
CA LEU A 137 -0.08 16.15 -13.64
C LEU A 137 -1.34 15.62 -14.32
N ASP A 138 -1.18 14.50 -15.02
CA ASP A 138 -2.28 13.65 -15.49
C ASP A 138 -2.26 12.39 -14.61
N LEU A 139 -3.14 12.37 -13.60
CA LEU A 139 -3.20 11.25 -12.65
C LEU A 139 -3.93 10.06 -13.29
N ARG A 140 -3.33 8.88 -13.14
CA ARG A 140 -3.87 7.59 -13.57
C ARG A 140 -3.99 6.65 -12.38
N LEU A 141 -5.18 6.07 -12.19
CA LEU A 141 -5.42 5.17 -11.08
C LEU A 141 -4.82 3.79 -11.33
N ALA A 142 -4.08 3.30 -10.34
CA ALA A 142 -3.46 1.99 -10.34
C ALA A 142 -3.76 1.27 -9.02
N THR A 143 -3.75 -0.06 -9.03
CA THR A 143 -3.69 -0.84 -7.80
C THR A 143 -2.28 -0.79 -7.19
N PRO A 144 -2.11 -1.06 -5.88
CA PRO A 144 -0.78 -1.17 -5.28
C PRO A 144 0.12 -2.19 -6.01
N THR A 145 -0.45 -3.33 -6.42
CA THR A 145 0.27 -4.35 -7.18
C THR A 145 0.67 -3.88 -8.59
N GLN A 146 -0.12 -3.01 -9.22
CA GLN A 146 0.28 -2.37 -10.48
C GLN A 146 1.42 -1.37 -10.25
N LEU A 147 1.36 -0.53 -9.21
CA LEU A 147 2.46 0.38 -8.88
C LEU A 147 3.77 -0.34 -8.62
N THR A 148 3.74 -1.44 -7.86
CA THR A 148 4.94 -2.28 -7.63
C THR A 148 5.53 -2.78 -8.94
N ARG A 149 4.71 -3.33 -9.84
CA ARG A 149 5.16 -3.80 -11.16
C ARG A 149 5.74 -2.68 -12.03
N LEU A 150 5.07 -1.53 -12.06
CA LEU A 150 5.53 -0.36 -12.80
C LEU A 150 6.87 0.15 -12.25
N SER A 151 7.06 0.13 -10.93
CA SER A 151 8.30 0.56 -10.29
C SER A 151 9.47 -0.42 -10.49
N SER A 152 9.20 -1.73 -10.61
CA SER A 152 10.23 -2.75 -10.86
C SER A 152 10.56 -2.92 -12.34
N GLY A 153 9.68 -2.46 -13.24
CA GLY A 153 9.82 -2.64 -14.69
C GLY A 153 9.43 -4.05 -15.16
N ASP A 154 8.87 -4.89 -14.30
CA ASP A 154 8.39 -6.22 -14.67
C ASP A 154 7.05 -6.10 -15.40
N THR A 155 7.08 -6.24 -16.73
CA THR A 155 5.87 -6.50 -17.50
C THR A 155 5.51 -7.97 -17.34
N ALA A 156 4.26 -8.26 -16.98
CA ALA A 156 3.76 -9.62 -17.06
C ALA A 156 3.75 -10.03 -18.54
N ASP A 157 4.63 -10.95 -18.93
CA ASP A 157 4.43 -11.74 -20.14
C ASP A 157 3.03 -12.36 -20.08
N GLU A 158 2.34 -12.35 -21.23
CA GLU A 158 1.00 -12.88 -21.43
C GLU A 158 0.85 -14.24 -20.73
N VAL A 159 0.01 -14.28 -19.69
CA VAL A 159 -0.56 -15.56 -19.25
C VAL A 159 -1.65 -15.87 -20.28
N GLU A 160 -1.30 -16.62 -21.33
CA GLU A 160 -2.30 -17.36 -22.10
C GLU A 160 -3.02 -18.29 -21.13
N VAL A 161 -4.21 -17.88 -20.72
CA VAL A 161 -5.16 -18.77 -20.05
C VAL A 161 -5.63 -19.75 -21.11
N VAL A 162 -4.92 -20.87 -21.22
CA VAL A 162 -5.44 -22.05 -21.91
C VAL A 162 -6.61 -22.54 -21.07
N GLU A 163 -7.83 -22.25 -21.50
CA GLU A 163 -9.04 -22.88 -20.98
C GLU A 163 -8.96 -24.37 -21.27
N ASP A 164 -8.52 -25.15 -20.30
CA ASP A 164 -8.54 -26.60 -20.37
C ASP A 164 -9.97 -27.09 -20.12
N LYS A 165 -10.64 -27.50 -21.19
CA LYS A 165 -11.98 -28.08 -21.17
C LYS A 165 -11.83 -29.53 -20.68
N PRO A 166 -12.44 -29.94 -19.56
CA PRO A 166 -12.25 -31.31 -19.08
C PRO A 166 -13.08 -32.27 -19.94
N GLU A 167 -12.45 -32.90 -20.94
CA GLU A 167 -12.93 -34.17 -21.48
C GLU A 167 -12.60 -35.28 -20.49
N VAL A 168 -13.67 -35.83 -19.91
CA VAL A 168 -13.62 -37.01 -19.05
C VAL A 168 -13.42 -38.22 -19.94
N ASP A 169 -12.27 -38.87 -19.86
CA ASP A 169 -12.18 -40.29 -20.16
C ASP A 169 -11.28 -41.02 -19.16
N LYS A 170 -11.79 -42.18 -18.78
CA LYS A 170 -11.31 -43.05 -17.72
C LYS A 170 -10.17 -43.90 -18.28
N ASP A 171 -9.03 -43.89 -17.62
CA ASP A 171 -8.20 -45.06 -17.33
C ASP A 171 -7.05 -44.63 -16.39
N ILE A 172 -7.01 -45.27 -15.22
CA ILE A 172 -6.07 -44.94 -14.13
C ILE A 172 -4.80 -45.76 -14.35
N GLU A 173 -3.78 -45.16 -14.97
CA GLU A 173 -2.40 -45.57 -14.74
C GLU A 173 -1.45 -44.36 -14.79
N SER A 174 -0.55 -44.34 -13.82
CA SER A 174 0.40 -43.30 -13.40
C SER A 174 1.01 -42.44 -14.50
N THR A 175 1.12 -41.13 -14.28
CA THR A 175 2.30 -40.35 -14.73
C THR A 175 2.54 -39.12 -13.85
N LYS A 176 3.71 -39.11 -13.22
CA LYS A 176 4.33 -37.95 -12.56
C LYS A 176 4.42 -36.80 -13.55
N VAL A 177 3.74 -35.68 -13.27
CA VAL A 177 3.98 -34.44 -14.02
C VAL A 177 5.40 -33.96 -13.72
N ASN A 178 6.22 -34.06 -14.75
CA ASN A 178 7.63 -33.75 -14.75
C ASN A 178 7.80 -32.25 -15.02
N VAL A 179 7.76 -31.43 -13.97
CA VAL A 179 8.20 -30.03 -14.08
C VAL A 179 9.73 -30.06 -14.17
N ARG A 180 10.21 -30.15 -15.41
CA ARG A 180 11.62 -30.22 -15.77
C ARG A 180 12.26 -28.85 -15.52
N ARG A 181 12.66 -28.61 -14.28
CA ARG A 181 13.56 -27.51 -13.90
C ARG A 181 14.85 -27.66 -14.69
N LYS A 182 15.26 -26.62 -15.42
CA LYS A 182 16.68 -26.35 -15.65
C LYS A 182 17.11 -25.29 -14.64
N ALA A 183 17.87 -25.75 -13.65
CA ALA A 183 18.73 -24.95 -12.77
C ALA A 183 19.82 -24.24 -13.61
N ALA A 184 20.56 -23.22 -13.15
CA ALA A 184 20.96 -22.82 -11.81
C ALA A 184 21.32 -21.31 -11.86
N TRP A 185 21.26 -20.53 -10.76
CA TRP A 185 22.30 -20.56 -9.73
C TRP A 185 21.78 -20.18 -8.32
N ILE A 186 22.41 -20.82 -7.34
CA ILE A 186 22.23 -20.77 -5.89
C ILE A 186 22.77 -19.41 -5.39
N ALA A 187 22.13 -18.68 -4.45
CA ALA A 187 22.11 -19.04 -3.05
C ALA A 187 21.02 -18.32 -2.26
N PHE A 188 20.24 -19.11 -1.51
CA PHE A 188 19.61 -18.67 -0.28
C PHE A 188 19.97 -19.70 0.79
N SER A 189 20.81 -19.33 1.74
CA SER A 189 21.04 -20.18 2.91
C SER A 189 19.79 -20.13 3.78
N SER A 190 19.05 -21.23 3.70
CA SER A 190 17.98 -21.60 4.61
C SER A 190 18.45 -21.61 6.06
N ARG A 191 17.59 -21.20 6.99
CA ARG A 191 17.20 -22.14 8.06
C ARG A 191 15.75 -21.91 8.49
N ILE A 192 15.01 -23.01 8.36
CA ILE A 192 13.57 -23.18 8.57
C ILE A 192 13.20 -23.23 10.06
N ILE A 193 11.94 -22.91 10.27
CA ILE A 193 11.09 -22.95 11.46
C ILE A 193 11.09 -24.32 12.19
N ALA A 194 10.77 -24.25 13.49
CA ALA A 194 10.47 -25.28 14.48
C ALA A 194 9.87 -26.63 14.03
N GLN A 195 10.03 -27.67 14.87
CA GLN A 195 8.94 -28.42 15.54
C GLN A 195 9.51 -29.55 16.46
N ALA A 196 8.66 -30.07 17.33
CA ALA A 196 8.95 -30.66 18.63
C ALA A 196 9.08 -32.21 18.70
N ILE A 197 9.38 -32.67 19.93
CA ILE A 197 9.11 -33.98 20.58
C ILE A 197 10.22 -35.05 20.52
N GLY A 198 10.74 -35.37 21.72
CA GLY A 198 11.07 -36.75 22.09
C GLY A 198 12.39 -36.99 22.85
N GLY A 199 12.36 -36.92 24.18
CA GLY A 199 13.19 -37.80 25.02
C GLY A 199 14.17 -37.14 26.01
N ALA A 200 13.93 -37.47 27.30
CA ALA A 200 14.87 -37.55 28.42
C ALA A 200 15.29 -36.27 29.18
N ALA A 201 14.61 -36.09 30.32
CA ALA A 201 15.17 -35.94 31.67
C ALA A 201 16.24 -34.87 31.95
N LEU A 202 15.88 -33.88 32.79
CA LEU A 202 16.44 -33.79 34.14
C LEU A 202 15.64 -32.84 35.04
N VAL A 203 15.32 -33.39 36.20
CA VAL A 203 14.76 -32.79 37.41
C VAL A 203 15.64 -31.64 37.91
N PHE A 204 15.03 -30.55 38.42
CA PHE A 204 15.39 -29.76 39.62
C PHE A 204 14.36 -28.61 39.72
N LEU A 205 13.23 -28.77 40.40
CA LEU A 205 13.03 -28.55 41.85
C LEU A 205 13.77 -27.32 42.40
N GLY A 206 13.00 -26.29 42.76
CA GLY A 206 13.50 -25.11 43.47
C GLY A 206 12.40 -24.10 43.79
N ILE A 207 11.46 -24.46 44.66
CA ILE A 207 10.69 -23.50 45.46
C ILE A 207 11.56 -23.13 46.68
N ALA A 208 11.81 -21.83 46.89
CA ALA A 208 12.07 -21.18 48.19
C ALA A 208 12.24 -19.66 47.93
N LEU A 209 11.33 -18.78 48.35
CA LEU A 209 11.18 -18.17 49.69
C LEU A 209 12.35 -17.26 50.14
N ALA A 210 11.95 -16.14 50.76
CA ALA A 210 12.74 -15.08 51.41
C ALA A 210 13.27 -13.99 50.45
N GLY A 211 13.24 -12.71 50.78
CA GLY A 211 12.92 -12.01 52.02
C GLY A 211 13.07 -10.50 51.77
N GLY A 212 12.57 -9.71 52.73
CA GLY A 212 12.37 -8.26 52.59
C GLY A 212 13.58 -7.44 52.17
N LEU A 213 13.27 -6.27 51.60
CA LEU A 213 14.18 -5.14 51.60
C LEU A 213 13.68 -4.11 52.62
N PRO A 214 14.60 -3.51 53.40
CA PRO A 214 14.30 -2.94 54.71
C PRO A 214 13.78 -1.51 54.68
N ASP A 215 12.82 -1.26 55.58
CA ASP A 215 12.65 0.04 56.24
C ASP A 215 13.89 0.37 57.07
N GLY A 216 14.41 1.58 56.91
CA GLY A 216 15.53 2.13 57.70
C GLY A 216 15.77 3.57 57.26
N CYS A 217 14.99 4.54 57.73
CA CYS A 217 15.11 5.22 59.02
C CYS A 217 16.31 6.18 59.10
N GLY A 218 16.02 7.46 58.82
CA GLY A 218 16.62 8.65 59.46
C GLY A 218 18.10 8.95 59.20
N PRO A 219 18.58 10.17 59.50
CA PRO A 219 17.98 11.12 60.44
C PRO A 219 17.74 12.54 59.87
N ALA A 220 16.75 13.23 60.45
CA ALA A 220 16.70 14.71 60.54
C ALA A 220 17.89 15.19 61.42
N PRO A 221 18.17 16.50 61.61
CA PRO A 221 17.39 17.71 61.28
C PRO A 221 18.24 18.86 60.67
N HIS A 222 17.61 19.96 60.26
CA HIS A 222 17.98 21.29 60.74
C HIS A 222 16.98 22.35 60.28
N GLU A 223 16.49 23.04 61.30
CA GLU A 223 15.61 24.21 61.34
C GLU A 223 16.39 25.47 60.93
N SER A 224 15.79 26.35 60.11
CA SER A 224 16.09 27.81 59.99
C SER A 224 15.05 28.52 59.11
N THR A 225 13.92 28.89 59.70
CA THR A 225 13.45 30.28 59.90
C THR A 225 13.90 31.38 58.90
N VAL A 226 12.87 31.94 58.20
CA VAL A 226 12.57 33.39 57.98
C VAL A 226 13.14 34.16 56.78
N GLN A 227 12.25 34.59 55.85
CA GLN A 227 11.76 35.97 55.61
C GLN A 227 10.87 35.96 54.33
N GLN A 228 9.55 36.10 54.44
CA GLN A 228 8.78 37.34 54.58
C GLN A 228 8.71 38.17 53.29
N SER A 229 7.56 38.03 52.61
CA SER A 229 7.01 39.07 51.76
C SER A 229 6.26 40.06 52.67
N LYS A 230 6.71 41.31 52.60
CA LYS A 230 6.13 42.56 53.14
C LYS A 230 6.58 42.99 54.52
#